data_AF-A0A918MIT5-F1
#
_entry.id   AF-A0A918MIT5-F1
#
_cell.length_a   1.000
_cell.length_b   1.000
_cell.length_c   1.000
_cell.angle_alpha   90.00
_cell.angle_beta   90.00
_cell.angle_gamma   90.00
#
_symmetry.space_group_name_H-M   'P 1'
#
loop_
_entity.id
_entity.type
_entity.pdbx_description
1 polymer ?
#
loop_
_entity_poly.entity_id
_entity_poly.type
_entity_poly.pdbx_seq_one_letter_code
_entity_poly.pdbx_strand_id
1 'polypeptide(L)'
;MHLQISSQKMRGTVVTNAFDAVLIGAGHNTLAAALHLSVKGWRVGVFEQAAEPGGAVKTGAYTLPGFRHDWAAMNLSLFAGSGFFKQHSAELTQHGCAFVPVDRPFASVFPDGHWVGVSTNLAETKSAIAALSTRDAATWQRLVDGFGAEAPHLFGLLNSPARFNAFAYFMLKLLKSKGISGSLDFGRFLASAPRRWLEDTFEHPHVRAMLAAWGMHLDFAPDVAGGAMFPYLEGMAGQAFGMALGQGGADTVVRALVGAITARGGVVECSAPVRRILREGARATGIELADGRQITARRAVIAGVAPSALPRLTGDTTPAFDTAMRGYAHAPGTMMIHLALDALPDWAAGPALRRFAYVHLAPSLDQMARTYQQALAGLLPDEPILVVGQPTVFDPSRAPEGKHTLWVQVRMAPGTIRGDAAGQIAATDWASAAEPFANRALDLLERYAPGLRGHILAQRIVTPEELEADNPNLVGGDQVCGSHHLTQHFIFRPTRGHADGSTPVQNLFLTGAAVWPGAGTGAGPGFLLAQKLAGK
;
A
#
# COMPACT_ATOMS: atom_id res chain seq x y z
N MET A 1 10.36 58.55 14.98
CA MET A 1 11.29 57.92 15.95
C MET A 1 11.67 56.57 15.38
N HIS A 2 12.85 56.50 14.73
CA HIS A 2 13.40 55.29 14.12
C HIS A 2 13.78 54.27 15.21
N LEU A 3 13.35 53.02 15.06
CA LEU A 3 13.89 51.89 15.82
C LEU A 3 14.46 50.89 14.80
N GLN A 4 15.79 50.95 14.63
CA GLN A 4 16.58 49.92 13.97
C GLN A 4 16.51 48.64 14.80
N ILE A 5 16.00 47.55 14.21
CA ILE A 5 16.19 46.21 14.76
C ILE A 5 17.40 45.59 14.04
N SER A 6 18.43 45.37 14.83
CA SER A 6 19.73 44.81 14.47
C SER A 6 19.61 43.37 13.95
N SER A 7 20.19 43.12 12.77
CA SER A 7 20.36 41.78 12.22
C SER A 7 21.49 41.04 12.97
N GLN A 8 21.12 40.20 13.94
CA GLN A 8 22.04 39.17 14.42
C GLN A 8 22.13 38.06 13.37
N LYS A 9 23.24 38.08 12.62
CA LYS A 9 23.71 36.95 11.82
C LYS A 9 23.79 35.71 12.72
N MET A 10 22.85 34.79 12.57
CA MET A 10 23.03 33.41 13.01
C MET A 10 24.27 32.87 12.30
N ARG A 11 25.30 32.54 13.08
CA ARG A 11 26.48 31.82 12.62
C ARG A 11 25.99 30.54 11.95
N GLY A 12 26.30 30.38 10.67
CA GLY A 12 25.95 29.20 9.90
C GLY A 12 26.51 27.96 10.57
N THR A 13 25.61 27.12 11.09
CA THR A 13 25.91 25.72 11.32
C THR A 13 26.33 25.15 9.97
N VAL A 14 27.57 24.69 9.83
CA VAL A 14 28.02 23.99 8.63
C VAL A 14 27.11 22.78 8.49
N VAL A 15 26.12 22.86 7.59
CA VAL A 15 25.32 21.70 7.19
C VAL A 15 26.33 20.72 6.62
N THR A 16 26.58 19.64 7.34
CA THR A 16 27.54 18.63 6.87
C THR A 16 26.93 17.97 5.63
N ASN A 17 27.48 18.24 4.45
CA ASN A 17 27.06 17.62 3.19
C ASN A 17 27.47 16.14 3.08
N ALA A 18 27.66 15.43 4.20
CA ALA A 18 28.22 14.08 4.19
C ALA A 18 27.58 13.19 5.27
N PHE A 19 26.94 12.12 4.83
CA PHE A 19 26.23 11.13 5.64
C PHE A 19 26.86 9.74 5.49
N ASP A 20 26.59 8.83 6.42
CA ASP A 20 26.90 7.41 6.22
C ASP A 20 25.99 6.80 5.16
N ALA A 21 24.69 7.09 5.23
CA ALA A 21 23.73 6.76 4.19
C ALA A 21 22.96 7.99 3.69
N VAL A 22 22.83 8.09 2.37
CA VAL A 22 21.95 9.06 1.72
C VAL A 22 20.79 8.30 1.09
N LEU A 23 19.57 8.74 1.35
CA LEU A 23 18.35 8.09 0.90
C LEU A 23 17.55 9.03 -0.02
N ILE A 24 17.03 8.48 -1.11
CA ILE A 24 16.27 9.19 -2.14
C ILE A 24 14.79 8.83 -1.99
N GLY A 25 13.94 9.83 -1.76
CA GLY A 25 12.51 9.70 -1.49
C GLY A 25 12.21 9.41 -0.01
N ALA A 26 11.14 10.00 0.52
CA ALA A 26 10.70 9.86 1.91
C ALA A 26 9.41 9.04 2.05
N GLY A 27 9.25 7.98 1.24
CA GLY A 27 8.21 6.97 1.46
C GLY A 27 8.45 6.17 2.76
N HIS A 28 7.40 5.55 3.30
CA HIS A 28 7.45 4.82 4.58
C HIS A 28 8.54 3.74 4.64
N ASN A 29 8.82 3.05 3.54
CA ASN A 29 9.94 2.10 3.46
C ASN A 29 11.30 2.78 3.62
N THR A 30 11.53 3.89 2.92
CA THR A 30 12.79 4.63 3.00
C THR A 30 12.99 5.22 4.39
N LEU A 31 11.93 5.76 4.98
CA LEU A 31 11.95 6.29 6.35
C LEU A 31 12.21 5.18 7.38
N ALA A 32 11.60 4.00 7.22
CA ALA A 32 11.88 2.85 8.10
C ALA A 32 13.35 2.40 7.99
N ALA A 33 13.92 2.39 6.79
CA ALA A 33 15.34 2.11 6.60
C ALA A 33 16.21 3.18 7.29
N ALA A 34 15.91 4.46 7.09
CA ALA A 34 16.62 5.58 7.71
C ALA A 34 16.58 5.51 9.25
N LEU A 35 15.42 5.24 9.85
CA LEU A 35 15.31 5.11 11.30
C LEU A 35 16.17 3.94 11.80
N HIS A 36 16.07 2.77 11.19
CA HIS A 36 16.84 1.62 11.63
C HIS A 36 18.36 1.86 11.50
N LEU A 37 18.82 2.47 10.42
CA LEU A 37 20.24 2.85 10.26
C LEU A 37 20.67 3.87 11.33
N SER A 38 19.81 4.84 11.66
CA SER A 38 20.05 5.82 12.72
C SER A 38 20.17 5.17 14.10
N VAL A 39 19.32 4.17 14.39
CA VAL A 39 19.41 3.34 15.62
C VAL A 39 20.75 2.60 15.69
N LYS A 40 21.30 2.19 14.53
CA LYS A 40 22.64 1.59 14.41
C LYS A 40 23.79 2.61 14.39
N GLY A 41 23.50 3.88 14.68
CA GLY A 41 24.51 4.93 14.80
C GLY A 41 25.01 5.50 13.48
N TRP A 42 24.36 5.20 12.36
CA TRP A 42 24.69 5.80 11.08
C TRP A 42 24.12 7.21 11.01
N ARG A 43 24.88 8.17 10.48
CA ARG A 43 24.33 9.48 10.10
C ARG A 43 23.56 9.33 8.80
N VAL A 44 22.28 9.67 8.78
CA VAL A 44 21.41 9.52 7.60
C VAL A 44 20.92 10.86 7.08
N GLY A 45 20.82 10.99 5.76
CA GLY A 45 20.15 12.11 5.09
C GLY A 45 19.13 11.59 4.09
N VAL A 46 17.86 11.92 4.28
CA VAL A 46 16.74 11.56 3.39
C VAL A 46 16.34 12.81 2.59
N PHE A 47 16.27 12.68 1.27
CA PHE A 47 15.95 13.80 0.36
C PHE A 47 14.69 13.48 -0.45
N GLU A 48 13.67 14.30 -0.29
CA GLU A 48 12.34 14.16 -0.87
C GLU A 48 12.07 15.31 -1.84
N GLN A 49 11.56 14.99 -3.03
CA GLN A 49 11.20 16.00 -4.03
C GLN A 49 9.92 16.75 -3.68
N ALA A 50 8.95 16.10 -3.06
CA ALA A 50 7.68 16.68 -2.66
C ALA A 50 7.87 17.66 -1.49
N ALA A 51 6.87 18.52 -1.28
CA ALA A 51 6.87 19.47 -0.16
C ALA A 51 6.71 18.79 1.22
N GLU A 52 6.24 17.55 1.24
CA GLU A 52 5.99 16.77 2.45
C GLU A 52 6.48 15.32 2.29
N PRO A 53 6.94 14.67 3.37
CA PRO A 53 7.32 13.26 3.34
C PRO A 53 6.10 12.35 3.35
N GLY A 54 6.31 11.07 3.02
CA GLY A 54 5.31 10.00 3.20
C GLY A 54 4.98 9.22 1.92
N GLY A 55 5.25 9.78 0.74
CA GLY A 55 4.90 9.15 -0.53
C GLY A 55 3.39 8.89 -0.62
N ALA A 56 2.98 7.62 -0.63
CA ALA A 56 1.56 7.23 -0.66
C ALA A 56 0.88 7.23 0.74
N VAL A 57 1.63 7.36 1.83
CA VAL A 57 1.09 7.36 3.20
C VAL A 57 0.98 8.81 3.70
N LYS A 58 -0.10 9.49 3.31
CA LYS A 58 -0.34 10.91 3.61
C LYS A 58 -1.77 11.14 4.04
N THR A 59 -1.99 12.18 4.83
CA THR A 59 -3.31 12.61 5.27
C THR A 59 -3.39 14.13 5.20
N GLY A 60 -4.42 14.63 4.54
CA GLY A 60 -4.59 16.08 4.34
C GLY A 60 -6.06 16.50 4.33
N ALA A 61 -6.26 17.81 4.43
CA ALA A 61 -7.58 18.43 4.28
C ALA A 61 -7.90 18.66 2.80
N TYR A 62 -8.15 17.58 2.06
CA TYR A 62 -8.29 17.63 0.60
C TYR A 62 -9.67 18.09 0.10
N THR A 63 -10.63 18.34 1.01
CA THR A 63 -12.00 18.76 0.66
C THR A 63 -12.37 20.07 1.37
N LEU A 64 -12.73 20.01 2.65
CA LEU A 64 -13.07 21.16 3.49
C LEU A 64 -12.16 21.23 4.71
N PRO A 65 -11.96 22.42 5.31
CA PRO A 65 -11.26 22.55 6.57
C PRO A 65 -11.86 21.65 7.66
N GLY A 66 -11.00 20.97 8.43
CA GLY A 66 -11.42 20.06 9.49
C GLY A 66 -11.72 18.61 9.04
N PHE A 67 -11.82 18.33 7.75
CA PHE A 67 -12.00 16.97 7.21
C PHE A 67 -10.65 16.38 6.78
N ARG A 68 -10.18 15.32 7.45
CA ARG A 68 -8.91 14.64 7.18
C ARG A 68 -9.12 13.38 6.35
N HIS A 69 -8.46 13.33 5.20
CA HIS A 69 -8.54 12.26 4.21
C HIS A 69 -7.18 11.63 3.99
N ASP A 70 -7.10 10.30 3.95
CA ASP A 70 -5.87 9.61 3.57
C ASP A 70 -5.73 9.61 2.05
N TRP A 71 -4.60 10.09 1.54
CA TRP A 71 -4.37 10.32 0.11
C TRP A 71 -4.48 9.04 -0.72
N ALA A 72 -3.88 7.94 -0.24
CA ALA A 72 -3.89 6.66 -0.93
C ALA A 72 -4.08 5.46 0.00
N ALA A 73 -3.38 5.36 1.13
CA ALA A 73 -3.51 4.21 2.04
C ALA A 73 -4.22 4.57 3.34
N MET A 74 -5.38 3.94 3.60
CA MET A 74 -6.11 4.08 4.87
C MET A 74 -5.77 2.96 5.87
N ASN A 75 -5.59 1.72 5.40
CA ASN A 75 -5.28 0.56 6.23
C ASN A 75 -3.78 0.48 6.58
N LEU A 76 -3.47 0.52 7.88
CA LEU A 76 -2.12 0.42 8.43
C LEU A 76 -1.83 -0.88 9.20
N SER A 77 -2.70 -1.91 9.09
CA SER A 77 -2.50 -3.20 9.75
C SER A 77 -1.15 -3.83 9.45
N LEU A 78 -0.67 -3.74 8.21
CA LEU A 78 0.65 -4.26 7.84
C LEU A 78 1.78 -3.53 8.57
N PHE A 79 1.67 -2.21 8.74
CA PHE A 79 2.67 -1.44 9.48
C PHE A 79 2.63 -1.81 10.97
N ALA A 80 1.44 -1.78 11.59
CA ALA A 80 1.26 -2.10 13.01
C ALA A 80 1.69 -3.54 13.35
N GLY A 81 1.46 -4.50 12.45
CA GLY A 81 1.87 -5.90 12.60
C GLY A 81 3.32 -6.20 12.19
N SER A 82 4.03 -5.24 11.58
CA SER A 82 5.34 -5.46 10.97
C SER A 82 6.44 -5.80 11.97
N GLY A 83 7.46 -6.53 11.50
CA GLY A 83 8.69 -6.73 12.28
C GLY A 83 9.41 -5.43 12.61
N PHE A 84 9.31 -4.43 11.73
CA PHE A 84 9.86 -3.09 11.95
C PHE A 84 9.19 -2.41 13.15
N PHE A 85 7.85 -2.33 13.14
CA PHE A 85 7.13 -1.70 14.24
C PHE A 85 7.33 -2.45 15.56
N LYS A 86 7.34 -3.79 15.55
CA LYS A 86 7.65 -4.58 16.75
C LYS A 86 9.01 -4.23 17.37
N GLN A 87 10.02 -3.91 16.54
CA GLN A 87 11.35 -3.54 17.01
C GLN A 87 11.46 -2.08 17.47
N HIS A 88 10.72 -1.15 16.84
CA HIS A 88 10.87 0.30 17.06
C HIS A 88 9.63 0.96 17.68
N SER A 89 8.64 0.19 18.12
CA SER A 89 7.34 0.71 18.61
C SER A 89 7.49 1.69 19.75
N ALA A 90 8.34 1.39 20.74
CA ALA A 90 8.54 2.26 21.90
C ALA A 90 8.97 3.68 21.50
N GLU A 91 9.91 3.78 20.55
CA GLU A 91 10.39 5.06 20.03
C GLU A 91 9.33 5.73 19.14
N LEU A 92 8.69 4.98 18.25
CA LEU A 92 7.64 5.54 17.39
C LEU A 92 6.46 6.08 18.20
N THR A 93 6.05 5.40 19.26
CA THR A 93 5.00 5.85 20.19
C THR A 93 5.42 7.12 20.93
N GLN A 94 6.69 7.24 21.34
CA GLN A 94 7.23 8.48 21.93
C GLN A 94 7.14 9.67 20.95
N HIS A 95 7.24 9.40 19.66
CA HIS A 95 7.05 10.39 18.59
C HIS A 95 5.61 10.49 18.07
N GLY A 96 4.63 9.95 18.80
CA GLY A 96 3.21 10.14 18.52
C GLY A 96 2.60 9.20 17.49
N CYS A 97 3.27 8.08 17.16
CA CYS A 97 2.65 7.01 16.38
C CYS A 97 1.53 6.36 17.19
N ALA A 98 0.30 6.46 16.72
CA ALA A 98 -0.86 5.86 17.38
C ALA A 98 -1.80 5.23 16.36
N PHE A 99 -2.39 4.10 16.75
CA PHE A 99 -3.34 3.35 15.92
C PHE A 99 -4.71 3.29 16.59
N VAL A 100 -5.75 3.31 15.76
CA VAL A 100 -7.13 3.04 16.14
C VAL A 100 -7.45 1.59 15.76
N PRO A 101 -7.74 0.71 16.73
CA PRO A 101 -8.15 -0.64 16.45
C PRO A 101 -9.58 -0.67 15.91
N VAL A 102 -9.80 -1.50 14.89
CA VAL A 102 -11.07 -1.67 14.18
C VAL A 102 -11.53 -3.11 14.36
N ASP A 103 -12.64 -3.31 15.07
CA ASP A 103 -13.23 -4.63 15.32
C ASP A 103 -14.08 -5.16 14.15
N ARG A 104 -14.51 -4.28 13.25
CA ARG A 104 -15.28 -4.60 12.02
C ARG A 104 -14.51 -4.13 10.78
N PRO A 105 -13.45 -4.84 10.39
CA PRO A 105 -12.52 -4.39 9.36
C PRO A 105 -13.17 -4.23 7.99
N PHE A 106 -14.03 -5.16 7.56
CA PHE A 106 -14.60 -5.10 6.22
C PHE A 106 -15.92 -5.87 6.08
N ALA A 107 -16.72 -5.43 5.11
CA ALA A 107 -17.90 -6.11 4.59
C ALA A 107 -18.00 -5.93 3.07
N SER A 108 -18.86 -6.72 2.44
CA SER A 108 -19.24 -6.54 1.04
C SER A 108 -20.76 -6.48 0.91
N VAL A 109 -21.23 -5.63 0.00
CA VAL A 109 -22.64 -5.44 -0.30
C VAL A 109 -22.93 -5.85 -1.75
N PHE A 110 -24.10 -6.45 -1.99
CA PHE A 110 -24.45 -7.07 -3.27
C PHE A 110 -25.71 -6.45 -3.90
N PRO A 111 -25.85 -6.48 -5.24
CA PRO A 111 -26.97 -5.86 -5.95
C PRO A 111 -28.36 -6.38 -5.57
N ASP A 112 -28.42 -7.59 -5.03
CA ASP A 112 -29.66 -8.26 -4.63
C ASP A 112 -30.09 -7.90 -3.19
N GLY A 113 -29.42 -6.93 -2.56
CA GLY A 113 -29.73 -6.44 -1.22
C GLY A 113 -29.10 -7.26 -0.10
N HIS A 114 -28.34 -8.32 -0.41
CA HIS A 114 -27.56 -9.04 0.59
C HIS A 114 -26.27 -8.29 0.94
N TRP A 115 -25.71 -8.62 2.10
CA TRP A 115 -24.35 -8.26 2.50
C TRP A 115 -23.77 -9.33 3.42
N VAL A 116 -22.44 -9.40 3.51
CA VAL A 116 -21.72 -10.21 4.49
C VAL A 116 -20.50 -9.46 4.98
N GLY A 117 -20.13 -9.62 6.25
CA GLY A 117 -19.00 -8.93 6.84
C GLY A 117 -18.22 -9.76 7.84
N VAL A 118 -16.98 -9.35 8.07
CA VAL A 118 -16.05 -9.98 9.01
C VAL A 118 -15.79 -9.03 10.16
N SER A 119 -15.93 -9.54 11.38
CA SER A 119 -15.55 -8.86 12.62
C SER A 119 -14.57 -9.71 13.41
N THR A 120 -13.94 -9.13 14.43
CA THR A 120 -13.13 -9.87 15.40
C THR A 120 -13.97 -10.78 16.30
N ASN A 121 -15.30 -10.59 16.35
CA ASN A 121 -16.22 -11.50 17.00
C ASN A 121 -16.62 -12.64 16.04
N LEU A 122 -16.08 -13.83 16.29
CA LEU A 122 -16.34 -15.01 15.47
C LEU A 122 -17.83 -15.38 15.38
N ALA A 123 -18.60 -15.19 16.46
CA ALA A 123 -20.03 -15.49 16.45
C ALA A 123 -20.80 -14.53 15.53
N GLU A 124 -20.44 -13.24 15.51
CA GLU A 124 -21.01 -12.25 14.61
C GLU A 124 -20.69 -12.60 13.15
N THR A 125 -19.42 -12.89 12.83
CA THR A 125 -19.01 -13.28 11.47
C THR A 125 -19.70 -14.56 11.01
N LYS A 126 -19.77 -15.59 11.86
CA LYS A 126 -20.45 -16.85 11.52
C LYS A 126 -21.93 -16.66 11.32
N SER A 127 -22.59 -15.84 12.14
CA SER A 127 -24.01 -15.54 11.97
C SER A 127 -24.27 -14.85 10.64
N ALA A 128 -23.44 -13.89 10.25
CA ALA A 128 -23.55 -13.20 8.96
C ALA A 128 -23.36 -14.15 7.78
N ILE A 129 -22.36 -15.05 7.84
CA ILE A 129 -22.13 -16.05 6.79
C ILE A 129 -23.27 -17.09 6.77
N ALA A 130 -23.77 -17.53 7.93
CA ALA A 130 -24.82 -18.53 8.03
C ALA A 130 -26.16 -18.07 7.45
N ALA A 131 -26.41 -16.76 7.42
CA ALA A 131 -27.56 -16.18 6.74
C ALA A 131 -27.53 -16.41 5.21
N LEU A 132 -26.35 -16.69 4.63
CA LEU A 132 -26.15 -17.03 3.23
C LEU A 132 -25.93 -18.53 3.03
N SER A 133 -25.05 -19.14 3.84
CA SER A 133 -24.78 -20.57 3.83
C SER A 133 -24.29 -21.05 5.20
N THR A 134 -25.03 -21.99 5.78
CA THR A 134 -24.65 -22.67 7.03
C THR A 134 -23.37 -23.51 6.86
N ARG A 135 -23.15 -24.06 5.66
CA ARG A 135 -21.93 -24.82 5.33
C ARG A 135 -20.71 -23.90 5.30
N ASP A 136 -20.82 -22.73 4.69
CA ASP A 136 -19.73 -21.76 4.64
C ASP A 136 -19.42 -21.19 6.02
N ALA A 137 -20.41 -21.05 6.90
CA ALA A 137 -20.17 -20.66 8.30
C ALA A 137 -19.36 -21.74 9.06
N ALA A 138 -19.62 -23.02 8.78
CA ALA A 138 -18.81 -24.12 9.31
C ALA A 138 -17.41 -24.16 8.66
N THR A 139 -17.29 -23.84 7.37
CA THR A 139 -15.99 -23.69 6.69
C THR A 139 -15.17 -22.57 7.32
N TRP A 140 -15.78 -21.41 7.57
CA TRP A 140 -15.13 -20.28 8.21
C TRP A 140 -14.57 -20.67 9.57
N GLN A 141 -15.35 -21.36 10.41
CA GLN A 141 -14.87 -21.88 11.69
C GLN A 141 -13.62 -22.75 11.52
N ARG A 142 -13.61 -23.70 10.58
CA ARG A 142 -12.45 -24.57 10.34
C ARG A 142 -11.21 -23.78 9.91
N LEU A 143 -11.38 -22.75 9.08
CA LEU A 143 -10.26 -21.89 8.67
C LEU A 143 -9.70 -21.08 9.85
N VAL A 144 -10.57 -20.58 10.72
CA VAL A 144 -10.18 -19.86 11.95
C VAL A 144 -9.43 -20.78 12.91
N ASP A 145 -9.95 -21.99 13.16
CA ASP A 145 -9.31 -22.99 14.02
C ASP A 145 -7.92 -23.38 13.48
N GLY A 146 -7.76 -23.45 12.15
CA GLY A 146 -6.50 -23.76 11.49
C GLY A 146 -5.51 -22.59 11.37
N PHE A 147 -5.96 -21.35 11.50
CA PHE A 147 -5.14 -20.17 11.20
C PHE A 147 -3.88 -20.07 12.06
N GLY A 148 -3.96 -20.44 13.34
CA GLY A 148 -2.80 -20.43 14.24
C GLY A 148 -1.65 -21.34 13.78
N ALA A 149 -1.97 -22.44 13.07
CA ALA A 149 -0.98 -23.35 12.49
C ALA A 149 -0.42 -22.84 11.15
N GLU A 150 -1.24 -22.18 10.32
CA GLU A 150 -0.81 -21.68 9.00
C GLU A 150 -0.07 -20.34 9.07
N ALA A 151 -0.49 -19.44 9.95
CA ALA A 151 0.03 -18.08 10.06
C ALA A 151 1.57 -18.01 10.19
N PRO A 152 2.24 -18.83 11.02
CA PRO A 152 3.70 -18.81 11.12
C PRO A 152 4.43 -19.15 9.81
N HIS A 153 3.82 -19.95 8.93
CA HIS A 153 4.38 -20.29 7.62
C HIS A 153 4.21 -19.13 6.64
N LEU A 154 3.02 -18.55 6.57
CA LEU A 154 2.74 -17.41 5.69
C LEU A 154 3.54 -16.17 6.08
N PHE A 155 3.48 -15.77 7.36
CA PHE A 155 4.28 -14.65 7.86
C PHE A 155 5.78 -14.96 7.82
N GLY A 156 6.17 -16.23 8.03
CA GLY A 156 7.55 -16.66 7.89
C GLY A 156 8.09 -16.46 6.47
N LEU A 157 7.28 -16.78 5.46
CA LEU A 157 7.62 -16.55 4.05
C LEU A 157 7.72 -15.04 3.76
N LEU A 158 6.66 -14.29 4.05
CA LEU A 158 6.56 -12.86 3.75
C LEU A 158 7.61 -11.99 4.47
N ASN A 159 8.11 -12.42 5.62
CA ASN A 159 9.17 -11.70 6.34
C ASN A 159 10.58 -12.28 6.08
N SER A 160 10.70 -13.32 5.24
CA SER A 160 11.99 -13.94 4.94
C SER A 160 12.81 -13.06 3.99
N PRO A 161 14.12 -12.87 4.20
CA PRO A 161 14.98 -12.29 3.16
C PRO A 161 14.95 -13.12 1.88
N ALA A 162 14.97 -12.48 0.71
CA ALA A 162 15.04 -13.16 -0.59
C ALA A 162 16.44 -13.74 -0.86
N ARG A 163 16.87 -14.71 -0.06
CA ARG A 163 18.16 -15.41 -0.15
C ARG A 163 17.96 -16.91 -0.21
N PHE A 164 18.81 -17.60 -0.98
CA PHE A 164 18.72 -19.05 -1.13
C PHE A 164 18.74 -19.80 0.21
N ASN A 165 19.63 -19.45 1.13
CA ASN A 165 19.72 -20.13 2.43
C ASN A 165 18.48 -19.91 3.30
N ALA A 166 17.87 -18.73 3.22
CA ALA A 166 16.63 -18.42 3.95
C ALA A 166 15.45 -19.20 3.36
N PHE A 167 15.39 -19.30 2.03
CA PHE A 167 14.40 -20.13 1.34
C PHE A 167 14.58 -21.62 1.64
N ALA A 168 15.82 -22.14 1.60
CA ALA A 168 16.12 -23.53 1.94
C ALA A 168 15.73 -23.85 3.38
N TYR A 169 16.06 -22.96 4.34
CA TYR A 169 15.64 -23.10 5.73
C TYR A 169 14.11 -23.08 5.88
N PHE A 170 13.42 -22.18 5.18
CA PHE A 170 11.96 -22.14 5.15
C PHE A 170 11.37 -23.46 4.63
N MET A 171 11.89 -23.99 3.52
CA MET A 171 11.44 -25.26 2.94
C MET A 171 11.68 -26.45 3.88
N LEU A 172 12.83 -26.50 4.57
CA LEU A 172 13.12 -27.53 5.58
C LEU A 172 12.14 -27.44 6.76
N LYS A 173 11.84 -26.22 7.23
CA LYS A 173 10.87 -25.99 8.31
C LYS A 173 9.47 -26.42 7.87
N LEU A 174 9.07 -26.07 6.65
CA LEU A 174 7.80 -26.46 6.06
C LEU A 174 7.68 -27.98 5.97
N LEU A 175 8.69 -28.65 5.41
CA LEU A 175 8.75 -30.11 5.29
C LEU A 175 8.69 -30.81 6.66
N LYS A 176 9.42 -30.29 7.66
CA LYS A 176 9.39 -30.81 9.03
C LYS A 176 8.01 -30.66 9.67
N SER A 177 7.30 -29.56 9.40
CA SER A 177 5.99 -29.27 10.00
C SER A 177 4.80 -29.94 9.30
N LYS A 178 4.84 -30.06 7.97
CA LYS A 178 3.70 -30.47 7.14
C LYS A 178 3.92 -31.79 6.39
N GLY A 179 5.12 -32.36 6.46
CA GLY A 179 5.51 -33.50 5.63
C GLY A 179 5.53 -33.16 4.14
N ILE A 180 5.78 -34.16 3.29
CA ILE A 180 5.90 -33.98 1.83
C ILE A 180 4.55 -33.53 1.25
N SER A 181 3.49 -34.26 1.53
CA SER A 181 2.15 -33.98 0.97
C SER A 181 1.66 -32.59 1.36
N GLY A 182 1.75 -32.22 2.65
CA GLY A 182 1.33 -30.88 3.09
C GLY A 182 2.22 -29.76 2.55
N SER A 183 3.49 -30.02 2.26
CA SER A 183 4.37 -29.05 1.60
C SER A 183 3.99 -28.87 0.11
N LEU A 184 3.61 -29.94 -0.58
CA LEU A 184 3.09 -29.88 -1.95
C LEU A 184 1.75 -29.16 -2.01
N ASP A 185 0.85 -29.42 -1.07
CA ASP A 185 -0.43 -28.70 -0.95
C ASP A 185 -0.22 -27.21 -0.69
N PHE A 186 0.74 -26.86 0.17
CA PHE A 186 1.11 -25.46 0.40
C PHE A 186 1.68 -24.81 -0.87
N GLY A 187 2.54 -25.52 -1.61
CA GLY A 187 3.05 -25.05 -2.91
C GLY A 187 1.93 -24.86 -3.94
N ARG A 188 0.99 -25.80 -4.02
CA ARG A 188 -0.20 -25.70 -4.88
C ARG A 188 -1.05 -24.50 -4.50
N PHE A 189 -1.28 -24.27 -3.21
CA PHE A 189 -1.99 -23.11 -2.69
C PHE A 189 -1.30 -21.80 -3.09
N LEU A 190 0.01 -21.70 -2.89
CA LEU A 190 0.79 -20.51 -3.27
C LEU A 190 0.81 -20.26 -4.78
N ALA A 191 0.61 -21.27 -5.62
CA ALA A 191 0.54 -21.11 -7.08
C ALA A 191 -0.89 -20.87 -7.60
N SER A 192 -1.91 -21.11 -6.78
CA SER A 192 -3.32 -21.05 -7.19
C SER A 192 -3.81 -19.62 -7.40
N ALA A 193 -4.77 -19.46 -8.30
CA ALA A 193 -5.51 -18.22 -8.47
C ALA A 193 -6.58 -18.07 -7.36
N PRO A 194 -6.94 -16.84 -6.96
CA PRO A 194 -8.00 -16.58 -5.98
C PRO A 194 -9.30 -17.33 -6.28
N ARG A 195 -9.79 -17.28 -7.53
CA ARG A 195 -11.03 -17.94 -7.95
C ARG A 195 -11.03 -19.41 -7.62
N ARG A 196 -9.98 -20.13 -8.03
CA ARG A 196 -9.91 -21.58 -7.85
C ARG A 196 -9.94 -21.95 -6.37
N TRP A 197 -9.16 -21.26 -5.54
CA TRP A 197 -9.14 -21.52 -4.10
C TRP A 197 -10.49 -21.23 -3.45
N LEU A 198 -11.13 -20.12 -3.82
CA LEU A 198 -12.43 -19.72 -3.26
C LEU A 198 -13.56 -20.67 -3.67
N GLU A 199 -13.60 -21.12 -4.93
CA GLU A 199 -14.58 -22.09 -5.42
C GLU A 199 -14.41 -23.48 -4.78
N ASP A 200 -13.17 -23.88 -4.50
CA ASP A 200 -12.87 -25.13 -3.78
C ASP A 200 -13.21 -25.05 -2.28
N THR A 201 -13.20 -23.84 -1.70
CA THR A 201 -13.32 -23.65 -0.24
C THR A 201 -14.74 -23.34 0.20
N PHE A 202 -15.43 -22.43 -0.50
CA PHE A 202 -16.75 -21.92 -0.13
C PHE A 202 -17.78 -22.28 -1.20
N GLU A 203 -19.05 -22.45 -0.84
CA GLU A 203 -20.13 -22.73 -1.81
C GLU A 203 -20.84 -21.46 -2.28
N HIS A 204 -21.02 -20.46 -1.40
CA HIS A 204 -21.84 -19.30 -1.69
C HIS A 204 -21.08 -18.22 -2.45
N PRO A 205 -21.60 -17.71 -3.59
CA PRO A 205 -20.89 -16.75 -4.44
C PRO A 205 -20.54 -15.44 -3.72
N HIS A 206 -21.40 -14.95 -2.82
CA HIS A 206 -21.14 -13.72 -2.06
C HIS A 206 -19.97 -13.85 -1.06
N VAL A 207 -19.80 -15.02 -0.42
CA VAL A 207 -18.66 -15.24 0.48
C VAL A 207 -17.36 -15.27 -0.33
N ARG A 208 -17.39 -15.89 -1.51
CA ARG A 208 -16.26 -15.90 -2.46
C ARG A 208 -15.92 -14.48 -2.92
N ALA A 209 -16.92 -13.71 -3.34
CA ALA A 209 -16.75 -12.34 -3.81
C ALA A 209 -16.18 -11.41 -2.71
N MET A 210 -16.69 -11.51 -1.48
CA MET A 210 -16.20 -10.74 -0.33
C MET A 210 -14.70 -10.94 -0.10
N LEU A 211 -14.22 -12.18 -0.17
CA LEU A 211 -12.79 -12.47 0.02
C LEU A 211 -11.95 -12.14 -1.21
N ALA A 212 -12.47 -12.35 -2.42
CA ALA A 212 -11.76 -12.01 -3.66
C ALA A 212 -11.51 -10.51 -3.82
N ALA A 213 -12.37 -9.65 -3.26
CA ALA A 213 -12.19 -8.21 -3.30
C ALA A 213 -10.82 -7.77 -2.74
N TRP A 214 -10.28 -8.49 -1.75
CA TRP A 214 -8.94 -8.24 -1.20
C TRP A 214 -7.81 -8.46 -2.21
N GLY A 215 -7.98 -9.37 -3.17
CA GLY A 215 -7.03 -9.54 -4.27
C GLY A 215 -6.91 -8.30 -5.14
N MET A 216 -7.98 -7.51 -5.24
CA MET A 216 -8.04 -6.25 -6.02
C MET A 216 -7.37 -5.07 -5.31
N HIS A 217 -7.13 -5.14 -4.00
CA HIS A 217 -6.28 -4.15 -3.30
C HIS A 217 -4.82 -4.27 -3.74
N LEU A 218 -4.45 -5.44 -4.24
CA LEU A 218 -3.17 -5.72 -4.86
C LEU A 218 -3.37 -5.98 -6.36
N ASP A 219 -2.48 -6.75 -6.96
CA ASP A 219 -2.48 -7.13 -8.37
C ASP A 219 -2.87 -8.62 -8.54
N PHE A 220 -3.84 -9.08 -7.74
CA PHE A 220 -4.30 -10.46 -7.69
C PHE A 220 -5.80 -10.56 -7.98
N ALA A 221 -6.19 -10.12 -9.17
CA ALA A 221 -7.55 -10.35 -9.67
C ALA A 221 -7.90 -11.86 -9.68
N PRO A 222 -9.20 -12.23 -9.76
CA PRO A 222 -9.65 -13.60 -9.48
C PRO A 222 -8.91 -14.71 -10.23
N ASP A 223 -8.45 -14.44 -11.44
CA ASP A 223 -7.81 -15.41 -12.34
C ASP A 223 -6.28 -15.31 -12.38
N VAL A 224 -5.67 -14.46 -11.54
CA VAL A 224 -4.21 -14.29 -11.47
C VAL A 224 -3.60 -15.37 -10.59
N ALA A 225 -2.78 -16.24 -11.20
CA ALA A 225 -2.02 -17.26 -10.50
C ALA A 225 -1.09 -16.66 -9.44
N GLY A 226 -0.99 -17.32 -8.29
CA GLY A 226 -0.22 -16.84 -7.15
C GLY A 226 -1.01 -16.00 -6.14
N GLY A 227 -2.26 -15.64 -6.46
CA GLY A 227 -3.07 -14.75 -5.64
C GLY A 227 -3.89 -15.39 -4.52
N ALA A 228 -4.06 -16.73 -4.51
CA ALA A 228 -4.93 -17.41 -3.54
C ALA A 228 -4.59 -17.15 -2.06
N MET A 229 -3.32 -16.86 -1.78
CA MET A 229 -2.86 -16.52 -0.43
C MET A 229 -3.56 -15.29 0.15
N PHE A 230 -3.88 -14.28 -0.67
CA PHE A 230 -4.38 -13.00 -0.20
C PHE A 230 -5.81 -13.04 0.34
N PRO A 231 -6.80 -13.60 -0.39
CA PRO A 231 -8.15 -13.80 0.16
C PRO A 231 -8.15 -14.57 1.49
N TYR A 232 -7.31 -15.61 1.61
CA TYR A 232 -7.16 -16.36 2.86
C TYR A 232 -6.57 -15.51 3.98
N LEU A 233 -5.42 -14.88 3.72
CA LEU A 233 -4.68 -14.14 4.73
C LEU A 233 -5.47 -12.93 5.24
N GLU A 234 -6.06 -12.14 4.34
CA GLU A 234 -6.85 -10.96 4.73
C GLU A 234 -8.16 -11.37 5.45
N GLY A 235 -8.82 -12.43 4.99
CA GLY A 235 -10.00 -12.97 5.66
C GLY A 235 -9.71 -13.41 7.09
N MET A 236 -8.67 -14.23 7.28
CA MET A 236 -8.33 -14.77 8.60
C MET A 236 -7.63 -13.75 9.51
N ALA A 237 -6.77 -12.89 8.97
CA ALA A 237 -6.16 -11.82 9.74
C ALA A 237 -7.21 -10.79 10.19
N GLY A 238 -8.16 -10.44 9.32
CA GLY A 238 -9.29 -9.58 9.69
C GLY A 238 -10.15 -10.18 10.80
N GLN A 239 -10.44 -11.48 10.73
CA GLN A 239 -11.16 -12.21 11.79
C GLN A 239 -10.38 -12.29 13.11
N ALA A 240 -9.06 -12.47 13.06
CA ALA A 240 -8.25 -12.65 14.25
C ALA A 240 -7.85 -11.34 14.93
N PHE A 241 -7.55 -10.31 14.13
CA PHE A 241 -6.88 -9.10 14.59
C PHE A 241 -7.60 -7.80 14.20
N GLY A 242 -8.61 -7.87 13.33
CA GLY A 242 -9.32 -6.69 12.85
C GLY A 242 -8.47 -5.88 11.87
N MET A 243 -8.60 -4.55 11.95
CA MET A 243 -7.81 -3.60 11.17
C MET A 243 -7.21 -2.52 12.08
N ALA A 244 -6.09 -1.92 11.67
CA ALA A 244 -5.51 -0.74 12.30
C ALA A 244 -5.59 0.47 11.37
N LEU A 245 -6.24 1.54 11.82
CA LEU A 245 -6.17 2.86 11.19
C LEU A 245 -5.14 3.73 11.94
N GLY A 246 -4.60 4.75 11.28
CA GLY A 246 -3.78 5.75 11.95
C GLY A 246 -4.64 6.76 12.70
N GLN A 247 -4.34 7.04 13.98
CA GLN A 247 -5.05 8.04 14.77
C GLN A 247 -4.88 9.44 14.15
N GLY A 248 -6.00 10.07 13.84
CA GLY A 248 -6.08 11.33 13.10
C GLY A 248 -5.78 11.20 11.62
N GLY A 249 -5.30 10.06 11.11
CA GLY A 249 -4.75 9.96 9.77
C GLY A 249 -3.65 8.91 9.63
N ALA A 250 -3.52 8.33 8.44
CA ALA A 250 -2.42 7.44 8.11
C ALA A 250 -1.04 8.12 8.23
N ASP A 251 -0.96 9.45 8.07
CA ASP A 251 0.28 10.24 8.21
C ASP A 251 0.94 10.16 9.60
N THR A 252 0.23 9.66 10.63
CA THR A 252 0.79 9.48 11.99
C THR A 252 2.09 8.67 11.99
N VAL A 253 2.20 7.63 11.15
CA VAL A 253 3.41 6.80 11.09
C VAL A 253 4.57 7.56 10.45
N VAL A 254 4.29 8.39 9.45
CA VAL A 254 5.30 9.21 8.75
C VAL A 254 5.82 10.30 9.68
N ARG A 255 4.92 11.02 10.36
CA ARG A 255 5.32 12.04 11.35
C ARG A 255 6.19 11.45 12.46
N ALA A 256 5.82 10.28 12.97
CA ALA A 256 6.61 9.60 14.00
C ALA A 256 7.99 9.13 13.51
N LEU A 257 8.06 8.59 12.29
CA LEU A 257 9.32 8.19 11.66
C LEU A 257 10.26 9.38 11.47
N VAL A 258 9.75 10.49 10.94
CA VAL A 258 10.53 11.72 10.75
C VAL A 258 11.01 12.26 12.10
N GLY A 259 10.13 12.33 13.10
CA GLY A 259 10.49 12.77 14.45
C GLY A 259 11.61 11.92 15.07
N ALA A 260 11.52 10.60 14.95
CA ALA A 260 12.51 9.66 15.46
C ALA A 260 13.87 9.79 14.74
N ILE A 261 13.86 9.93 13.41
CA ILE A 261 15.08 10.16 12.62
C ILE A 261 15.76 11.47 13.04
N THR A 262 15.00 12.56 13.15
CA THR A 262 15.53 13.87 13.54
C THR A 262 16.06 13.87 14.97
N ALA A 263 15.38 13.21 15.91
CA ALA A 263 15.84 13.07 17.30
C ALA A 263 17.18 12.35 17.41
N ARG A 264 17.51 11.49 16.43
CA ARG A 264 18.81 10.80 16.33
C ARG A 264 19.87 11.57 15.52
N GLY A 265 19.58 12.81 15.13
CA GLY A 265 20.48 13.64 14.33
C GLY A 265 20.50 13.31 12.83
N GLY A 266 19.55 12.50 12.35
CA GLY A 266 19.30 12.33 10.92
C GLY A 266 18.60 13.54 10.31
N VAL A 267 18.75 13.71 9.00
CA VAL A 267 18.12 14.80 8.24
C VAL A 267 17.03 14.23 7.34
N VAL A 268 15.86 14.89 7.30
CA VAL A 268 14.83 14.67 6.29
C VAL A 268 14.55 16.01 5.63
N GLU A 269 15.00 16.16 4.38
CA GLU A 269 14.88 17.39 3.61
C GLU A 269 13.85 17.21 2.49
N CYS A 270 12.77 17.98 2.54
CA CYS A 270 11.73 18.01 1.52
C CYS A 270 12.00 19.14 0.50
N SER A 271 11.30 19.13 -0.62
CA SER A 271 11.55 20.04 -1.75
C SER A 271 13.00 20.01 -2.25
N ALA A 272 13.65 18.86 -2.13
CA ALA A 272 15.03 18.58 -2.50
C ALA A 272 15.10 17.49 -3.57
N PRO A 273 14.62 17.75 -4.80
CA PRO A 273 14.63 16.76 -5.87
C PRO A 273 16.06 16.35 -6.22
N VAL A 274 16.28 15.03 -6.27
CA VAL A 274 17.57 14.45 -6.64
C VAL A 274 17.71 14.42 -8.15
N ARG A 275 18.73 15.10 -8.68
CA ARG A 275 19.01 15.16 -10.12
C ARG A 275 19.67 13.88 -10.61
N ARG A 276 20.68 13.39 -9.88
CA ARG A 276 21.45 12.19 -10.24
C ARG A 276 22.20 11.62 -9.04
N ILE A 277 22.60 10.36 -9.17
CA ILE A 277 23.50 9.66 -8.24
C ILE A 277 24.94 9.91 -8.69
N LEU A 278 25.78 10.33 -7.74
CA LEU A 278 27.21 10.53 -7.95
C LEU A 278 27.95 9.19 -7.86
N ARG A 279 28.89 8.95 -8.77
CA ARG A 279 29.63 7.69 -8.90
C ARG A 279 31.10 7.94 -9.15
N GLU A 280 31.94 7.10 -8.56
CA GLU A 280 33.36 6.95 -8.89
C GLU A 280 33.56 5.52 -9.43
N GLY A 281 33.70 5.40 -10.75
CA GLY A 281 33.68 4.11 -11.42
C GLY A 281 32.38 3.33 -11.14
N ALA A 282 32.51 2.11 -10.62
CA ALA A 282 31.38 1.22 -10.32
C ALA A 282 30.75 1.45 -8.94
N ARG A 283 31.15 2.48 -8.18
CA ARG A 283 30.70 2.73 -6.80
C ARG A 283 29.92 4.04 -6.70
N ALA A 284 28.78 4.01 -6.03
CA ALA A 284 28.03 5.22 -5.66
C ALA A 284 28.70 5.93 -4.47
N THR A 285 28.81 7.25 -4.57
CA THR A 285 29.50 8.11 -3.59
C THR A 285 28.63 9.23 -3.03
N GLY A 286 27.40 9.40 -3.55
CA GLY A 286 26.50 10.44 -3.11
C GLY A 286 25.40 10.74 -4.11
N ILE A 287 24.79 11.92 -3.97
CA ILE A 287 23.77 12.45 -4.87
C ILE A 287 24.05 13.92 -5.20
N GLU A 288 23.52 14.37 -6.32
CA GLU A 288 23.40 15.78 -6.67
C GLU A 288 21.92 16.17 -6.66
N LEU A 289 21.58 17.22 -5.92
CA LEU A 289 20.24 17.81 -5.89
C LEU A 289 20.05 18.74 -7.10
N ALA A 290 18.80 19.03 -7.47
CA ALA A 290 18.50 19.88 -8.63
C ALA A 290 19.03 21.32 -8.50
N ASP A 291 19.23 21.80 -7.27
CA ASP A 291 19.84 23.10 -6.96
C ASP A 291 21.39 23.10 -7.07
N GLY A 292 21.99 21.97 -7.42
CA GLY A 292 23.43 21.79 -7.61
C GLY A 292 24.18 21.38 -6.35
N ARG A 293 23.55 21.30 -5.17
CA ARG A 293 24.20 20.78 -3.97
C ARG A 293 24.58 19.32 -4.15
N GLN A 294 25.81 18.98 -3.77
CA GLN A 294 26.30 17.61 -3.75
C GLN A 294 26.34 17.10 -2.32
N ILE A 295 25.74 15.93 -2.11
CA ILE A 295 25.63 15.28 -0.82
C ILE A 295 26.39 13.96 -0.87
N THR A 296 27.44 13.83 -0.07
CA THR A 296 28.30 12.64 0.00
C THR A 296 27.65 11.54 0.84
N ALA A 297 27.73 10.31 0.34
CA ALA A 297 27.39 9.08 1.05
C ALA A 297 28.67 8.25 1.31
N ARG A 298 29.04 8.06 2.57
CA ARG A 298 30.26 7.32 2.93
C ARG A 298 30.10 5.81 2.74
N ARG A 299 28.90 5.28 2.99
CA ARG A 299 28.62 3.84 3.02
C ARG A 299 27.56 3.41 2.02
N ALA A 300 26.44 4.14 1.89
CA ALA A 300 25.33 3.70 1.04
C ALA A 300 24.51 4.85 0.44
N VAL A 301 24.09 4.68 -0.81
CA VAL A 301 22.99 5.42 -1.42
C VAL A 301 21.80 4.46 -1.53
N ILE A 302 20.65 4.82 -0.96
CA ILE A 302 19.44 3.99 -0.96
C ILE A 302 18.34 4.71 -1.73
N ALA A 303 17.96 4.17 -2.88
CA ALA A 303 16.93 4.74 -3.74
C ALA A 303 15.56 4.11 -3.44
N GLY A 304 14.65 4.89 -2.87
CA GLY A 304 13.24 4.54 -2.68
C GLY A 304 12.41 4.96 -3.90
N VAL A 305 12.79 4.48 -5.08
CA VAL A 305 12.21 4.89 -6.37
C VAL A 305 11.63 3.69 -7.13
N ALA A 306 10.69 3.92 -8.04
CA ALA A 306 10.25 2.89 -8.97
C ALA A 306 11.46 2.40 -9.82
N PRO A 307 11.53 1.10 -10.16
CA PRO A 307 12.64 0.54 -10.92
C PRO A 307 12.94 1.32 -12.22
N SER A 308 11.91 1.72 -12.95
CA SER A 308 12.01 2.49 -14.20
C SER A 308 12.65 3.87 -14.02
N ALA A 309 12.65 4.44 -12.81
CA ALA A 309 13.30 5.71 -12.51
C ALA A 309 14.80 5.58 -12.21
N LEU A 310 15.26 4.39 -11.77
CA LEU A 310 16.65 4.20 -11.34
C LEU A 310 17.67 4.51 -12.45
N PRO A 311 17.52 4.03 -13.70
CA PRO A 311 18.47 4.33 -14.79
C PRO A 311 18.59 5.83 -15.08
N ARG A 312 17.52 6.62 -14.87
CA ARG A 312 17.56 8.09 -15.06
C ARG A 312 18.45 8.78 -14.03
N LEU A 313 18.54 8.22 -12.82
CA LEU A 313 19.37 8.76 -11.74
C LEU A 313 20.82 8.26 -11.82
N THR A 314 21.04 7.01 -12.24
CA THR A 314 22.37 6.38 -12.21
C THR A 314 23.17 6.53 -13.50
N GLY A 315 22.50 6.84 -14.61
CA GLY A 315 22.99 6.51 -15.95
C GLY A 315 23.02 5.00 -16.16
N ASP A 316 23.63 4.57 -17.27
CA ASP A 316 23.76 3.15 -17.58
C ASP A 316 24.60 2.40 -16.54
N THR A 317 24.24 1.14 -16.29
CA THR A 317 24.93 0.23 -15.38
C THR A 317 25.39 -1.00 -16.13
N THR A 318 24.51 -1.99 -16.30
CA THR A 318 24.72 -3.19 -17.11
C THR A 318 23.51 -3.35 -18.01
N PRO A 319 23.67 -3.74 -19.29
CA PRO A 319 22.55 -3.83 -20.23
C PRO A 319 21.39 -4.70 -19.74
N ALA A 320 21.68 -5.83 -19.08
CA ALA A 320 20.67 -6.74 -18.55
C ALA A 320 19.85 -6.11 -17.41
N PHE A 321 20.51 -5.47 -16.43
CA PHE A 321 19.83 -4.82 -15.32
C PHE A 321 19.01 -3.62 -15.81
N ASP A 322 19.59 -2.76 -16.65
CA ASP A 322 18.91 -1.54 -17.11
C ASP A 322 17.70 -1.88 -17.99
N THR A 323 17.78 -2.93 -18.80
CA THR A 323 16.64 -3.45 -19.58
C THR A 323 15.54 -3.97 -18.66
N ALA A 324 15.89 -4.72 -17.60
CA ALA A 324 14.92 -5.20 -16.63
C ALA A 324 14.25 -4.05 -15.85
N MET A 325 15.00 -3.01 -15.48
CA MET A 325 14.47 -1.83 -14.79
C MET A 325 13.54 -1.01 -15.69
N ARG A 326 13.89 -0.81 -16.97
CA ARG A 326 13.04 -0.12 -17.96
C ARG A 326 11.79 -0.92 -18.32
N GLY A 327 11.90 -2.24 -18.41
CA GLY A 327 10.81 -3.16 -18.72
C GLY A 327 10.00 -3.60 -17.51
N TYR A 328 10.17 -2.96 -16.35
CA TYR A 328 9.45 -3.31 -15.13
C TYR A 328 7.95 -3.07 -15.32
N ALA A 329 7.15 -4.11 -15.13
CA ALA A 329 5.72 -4.08 -15.39
C ALA A 329 4.96 -3.50 -14.19
N HIS A 330 4.07 -2.55 -14.44
CA HIS A 330 3.20 -1.96 -13.43
C HIS A 330 1.81 -2.60 -13.42
N ALA A 331 1.18 -2.63 -12.25
CA ALA A 331 -0.19 -3.09 -12.10
C ALA A 331 -1.17 -2.00 -12.59
N PRO A 332 -2.45 -2.33 -12.81
CA PRO A 332 -3.47 -1.31 -13.07
C PRO A 332 -3.53 -0.25 -11.95
N GLY A 333 -3.79 0.99 -12.36
CA GLY A 333 -3.89 2.12 -11.48
C GLY A 333 -5.19 2.17 -10.69
N THR A 334 -5.41 3.31 -10.04
CA THR A 334 -6.64 3.60 -9.28
C THR A 334 -6.97 5.07 -9.35
N MET A 335 -8.26 5.39 -9.22
CA MET A 335 -8.72 6.74 -8.92
C MET A 335 -9.13 6.81 -7.45
N MET A 336 -8.90 7.95 -6.80
CA MET A 336 -9.41 8.24 -5.46
C MET A 336 -10.55 9.25 -5.53
N ILE A 337 -11.57 9.08 -4.71
CA ILE A 337 -12.61 10.07 -4.51
C ILE A 337 -12.77 10.27 -3.00
N HIS A 338 -12.40 11.46 -2.53
CA HIS A 338 -12.53 11.86 -1.13
C HIS A 338 -13.79 12.70 -0.97
N LEU A 339 -14.68 12.32 -0.05
CA LEU A 339 -15.95 13.01 0.17
C LEU A 339 -16.03 13.51 1.62
N ALA A 340 -16.29 14.81 1.79
CA ALA A 340 -16.77 15.36 3.05
C ALA A 340 -18.29 15.20 3.09
N LEU A 341 -18.81 14.56 4.13
CA LEU A 341 -20.24 14.24 4.25
C LEU A 341 -20.85 14.81 5.52
N ASP A 342 -22.15 15.08 5.50
CA ASP A 342 -22.94 15.37 6.70
C ASP A 342 -23.68 14.16 7.29
N ALA A 343 -23.71 13.03 6.59
CA ALA A 343 -24.16 11.74 7.09
C ALA A 343 -23.38 10.60 6.41
N LEU A 344 -23.22 9.47 7.10
CA LEU A 344 -22.68 8.25 6.49
C LEU A 344 -23.65 7.68 5.44
N PRO A 345 -23.16 6.88 4.46
CA PRO A 345 -24.01 6.24 3.47
C PRO A 345 -25.17 5.44 4.09
N ASP A 346 -26.37 5.64 3.57
CA ASP A 346 -27.54 4.85 3.94
C ASP A 346 -27.64 3.59 3.09
N TRP A 347 -26.89 2.57 3.50
CA TRP A 347 -26.79 1.31 2.75
C TRP A 347 -28.13 0.58 2.68
N ALA A 348 -28.65 0.40 1.46
CA ALA A 348 -29.95 -0.24 1.20
C ALA A 348 -30.03 -1.68 1.74
N ALA A 349 -28.92 -2.41 1.72
CA ALA A 349 -28.82 -3.77 2.24
C ALA A 349 -28.89 -3.85 3.78
N GLY A 350 -28.70 -2.73 4.48
CA GLY A 350 -28.95 -2.63 5.91
C GLY A 350 -28.01 -1.69 6.67
N PRO A 351 -28.48 -1.11 7.79
CA PRO A 351 -27.75 -0.08 8.54
C PRO A 351 -26.47 -0.60 9.21
N ALA A 352 -26.31 -1.93 9.33
CA ALA A 352 -25.12 -2.53 9.92
C ALA A 352 -23.82 -2.20 9.16
N LEU A 353 -23.91 -1.98 7.84
CA LEU A 353 -22.77 -1.64 6.99
C LEU A 353 -22.11 -0.31 7.39
N ARG A 354 -22.82 0.61 8.05
CA ARG A 354 -22.25 1.86 8.58
C ARG A 354 -21.22 1.64 9.69
N ARG A 355 -21.15 0.43 10.26
CA ARG A 355 -20.22 0.08 11.35
C ARG A 355 -18.93 -0.58 10.89
N PHE A 356 -18.73 -0.77 9.58
CA PHE A 356 -17.52 -1.40 9.05
C PHE A 356 -16.51 -0.35 8.55
N ALA A 357 -15.22 -0.60 8.69
CA ALA A 357 -14.21 0.32 8.18
C ALA A 357 -14.18 0.32 6.65
N TYR A 358 -14.27 -0.86 6.01
CA TYR A 358 -14.46 -0.99 4.56
C TYR A 358 -15.80 -1.63 4.19
N VAL A 359 -16.41 -1.11 3.14
CA VAL A 359 -17.50 -1.75 2.39
C VAL A 359 -17.06 -1.90 0.94
N HIS A 360 -16.96 -3.12 0.43
CA HIS A 360 -16.62 -3.40 -0.97
C HIS A 360 -17.88 -3.49 -1.83
N LEU A 361 -17.83 -2.84 -2.99
CA LEU A 361 -18.79 -3.02 -4.08
C LEU A 361 -18.06 -3.80 -5.19
N ALA A 362 -18.08 -5.12 -5.04
CA ALA A 362 -17.39 -6.10 -5.89
C ALA A 362 -18.29 -7.33 -6.05
N PRO A 363 -19.35 -7.27 -6.87
CA PRO A 363 -20.50 -8.18 -6.79
C PRO A 363 -20.16 -9.64 -7.11
N SER A 364 -19.15 -9.91 -7.94
CA SER A 364 -18.81 -11.28 -8.33
C SER A 364 -17.35 -11.42 -8.79
N LEU A 365 -16.86 -12.66 -8.79
CA LEU A 365 -15.54 -13.00 -9.35
C LEU A 365 -15.45 -12.60 -10.84
N ASP A 366 -16.51 -12.78 -11.61
CA ASP A 366 -16.51 -12.50 -13.05
C ASP A 366 -16.46 -11.01 -13.34
N GLN A 367 -17.19 -10.21 -12.58
CA GLN A 367 -17.17 -8.76 -12.74
C GLN A 367 -15.81 -8.18 -12.30
N MET A 368 -15.19 -8.70 -11.24
CA MET A 368 -13.82 -8.35 -10.86
C MET A 368 -12.79 -8.72 -11.92
N ALA A 369 -12.88 -9.93 -12.49
CA ALA A 369 -12.00 -10.36 -13.57
C ALA A 369 -12.16 -9.50 -14.83
N ARG A 370 -13.40 -9.18 -15.22
CA ARG A 370 -13.69 -8.28 -16.34
C ARG A 370 -13.09 -6.89 -16.11
N THR A 371 -13.33 -6.30 -14.95
CA THR A 371 -12.80 -4.98 -14.58
C THR A 371 -11.28 -4.92 -14.71
N TYR A 372 -10.60 -5.95 -14.20
CA TYR A 372 -9.15 -6.04 -14.29
C TYR A 372 -8.64 -6.12 -15.74
N GLN A 373 -9.28 -6.94 -16.58
CA GLN A 373 -8.90 -7.07 -17.98
C GLN A 373 -9.20 -5.80 -18.80
N GLN A 374 -10.32 -5.12 -18.54
CA GLN A 374 -10.62 -3.82 -19.16
C GLN A 374 -9.53 -2.79 -18.84
N ALA A 375 -9.13 -2.67 -17.57
CA ALA A 375 -8.07 -1.75 -17.17
C ALA A 375 -6.71 -2.09 -17.82
N LEU A 376 -6.34 -3.38 -17.90
CA LEU A 376 -5.14 -3.82 -18.62
C LEU A 376 -5.18 -3.51 -20.12
N ALA A 377 -6.36 -3.57 -20.74
CA ALA A 377 -6.56 -3.19 -22.13
C ALA A 377 -6.49 -1.67 -22.37
N GLY A 378 -6.34 -0.87 -21.30
CA GLY A 378 -6.37 0.59 -21.36
C GLY A 378 -7.79 1.16 -21.38
N LEU A 379 -8.81 0.36 -21.08
CA LEU A 379 -10.20 0.79 -21.08
C LEU A 379 -10.61 1.28 -19.69
N LEU A 380 -11.34 2.39 -19.62
CA LEU A 380 -12.11 2.74 -18.43
C LEU A 380 -13.14 1.62 -18.19
N PRO A 381 -13.15 0.96 -17.01
CA PRO A 381 -14.11 -0.12 -16.77
C PRO A 381 -15.55 0.34 -16.85
N ASP A 382 -16.40 -0.53 -17.39
CA ASP A 382 -17.84 -0.26 -17.54
C ASP A 382 -18.56 -0.20 -16.18
N GLU A 383 -18.09 -1.01 -15.24
CA GLU A 383 -18.53 -1.04 -13.87
C GLU A 383 -17.30 -1.28 -12.98
N PRO A 384 -16.68 -0.22 -12.41
CA PRO A 384 -15.50 -0.39 -11.58
C PRO A 384 -15.82 -1.02 -10.21
N ILE A 385 -14.79 -1.55 -9.55
CA ILE A 385 -14.85 -1.99 -8.15
C ILE A 385 -14.64 -0.79 -7.24
N LEU A 386 -15.46 -0.66 -6.20
CA LEU A 386 -15.28 0.37 -5.19
C LEU A 386 -14.88 -0.24 -3.85
N VAL A 387 -13.83 0.31 -3.26
CA VAL A 387 -13.52 0.13 -1.84
C VAL A 387 -13.94 1.40 -1.12
N VAL A 388 -14.95 1.29 -0.26
CA VAL A 388 -15.51 2.44 0.46
C VAL A 388 -15.06 2.40 1.92
N GLY A 389 -14.17 3.32 2.28
CA GLY A 389 -13.65 3.54 3.63
C GLY A 389 -14.50 4.51 4.44
N GLN A 390 -14.86 4.11 5.66
CA GLN A 390 -15.65 4.88 6.63
C GLN A 390 -14.82 5.18 7.91
N PRO A 391 -13.68 5.88 7.81
CA PRO A 391 -12.73 6.03 8.90
C PRO A 391 -13.29 6.76 10.13
N THR A 392 -14.19 7.74 9.95
CA THR A 392 -14.80 8.50 11.06
C THR A 392 -15.66 7.66 12.00
N VAL A 393 -16.05 6.46 11.57
CA VAL A 393 -16.77 5.48 12.43
C VAL A 393 -15.89 5.06 13.61
N PHE A 394 -14.58 4.92 13.37
CA PHE A 394 -13.61 4.46 14.36
C PHE A 394 -12.76 5.60 14.91
N ASP A 395 -12.54 6.63 14.11
CA ASP A 395 -11.76 7.81 14.50
C ASP A 395 -12.55 9.11 14.24
N PRO A 396 -13.38 9.56 15.20
CA PRO A 396 -14.15 10.79 15.06
C PRO A 396 -13.29 12.05 14.88
N SER A 397 -11.99 12.01 15.22
CA SER A 397 -11.10 13.18 15.07
C SER A 397 -10.82 13.57 13.62
N ARG A 398 -11.26 12.75 12.65
CA ARG A 398 -11.04 12.95 11.21
C ARG A 398 -12.04 13.91 10.57
N ALA A 399 -13.09 14.32 11.27
CA ALA A 399 -14.09 15.26 10.77
C ALA A 399 -14.67 16.12 11.91
N PRO A 400 -15.32 17.25 11.59
CA PRO A 400 -16.11 17.99 12.58
C PRO A 400 -17.22 17.13 13.21
N GLU A 401 -17.72 17.55 14.37
CA GLU A 401 -18.79 16.84 15.08
C GLU A 401 -20.02 16.60 14.19
N GLY A 402 -20.53 15.38 14.18
CA GLY A 402 -21.66 14.96 13.35
C GLY A 402 -21.39 14.92 11.85
N LYS A 403 -20.13 15.06 11.41
CA LYS A 403 -19.71 14.97 10.00
C LYS A 403 -18.81 13.77 9.77
N HIS A 404 -18.64 13.40 8.50
CA HIS A 404 -17.90 12.21 8.12
C HIS A 404 -16.95 12.45 6.95
N THR A 405 -15.84 11.69 6.91
CA THR A 405 -15.04 11.54 5.69
C THR A 405 -15.30 10.17 5.09
N LEU A 406 -15.60 10.14 3.79
CA LEU A 406 -15.67 8.91 3.02
C LEU A 406 -14.48 8.84 2.08
N TRP A 407 -13.77 7.73 2.14
CA TRP A 407 -12.63 7.45 1.29
C TRP A 407 -13.06 6.42 0.24
N VAL A 408 -13.12 6.78 -1.03
CA VAL A 408 -13.54 5.86 -2.09
C VAL A 408 -12.35 5.59 -3.00
N GLN A 409 -11.92 4.33 -3.07
CA GLN A 409 -10.91 3.89 -4.01
C GLN A 409 -11.58 3.12 -5.15
N VAL A 410 -11.38 3.61 -6.37
CA VAL A 410 -11.93 3.04 -7.60
C VAL A 410 -10.88 2.11 -8.23
N ARG A 411 -11.08 0.80 -8.06
CA ARG A 411 -10.21 -0.25 -8.61
C ARG A 411 -10.90 -0.93 -9.79
N MET A 412 -10.25 -1.33 -10.86
CA MET A 412 -8.95 -0.87 -11.36
C MET A 412 -9.17 0.30 -12.32
N ALA A 413 -8.17 1.13 -12.55
CA ALA A 413 -8.19 2.15 -13.60
C ALA A 413 -7.00 1.96 -14.55
N PRO A 414 -7.15 2.26 -15.85
CA PRO A 414 -6.02 2.21 -16.77
C PRO A 414 -5.04 3.37 -16.50
N GLY A 415 -3.73 3.12 -16.54
CA GLY A 415 -2.75 4.20 -16.48
C GLY A 415 -2.82 5.12 -17.71
N THR A 416 -3.09 4.54 -18.88
CA THR A 416 -3.32 5.26 -20.14
C THR A 416 -4.66 4.86 -20.72
N ILE A 417 -5.52 5.86 -21.00
CA ILE A 417 -6.85 5.62 -21.54
C ILE A 417 -6.77 5.42 -23.06
N ARG A 418 -7.20 4.25 -23.52
CA ARG A 418 -7.35 3.87 -24.93
C ARG A 418 -8.81 3.85 -25.38
N GLY A 419 -9.74 3.88 -24.43
CA GLY A 419 -11.16 3.91 -24.68
C GLY A 419 -11.97 3.68 -23.40
N ASP A 420 -13.26 3.48 -23.58
CA ASP A 420 -14.21 3.23 -22.49
C ASP A 420 -14.97 1.94 -22.78
N ALA A 421 -14.96 1.00 -21.83
CA ALA A 421 -15.62 -0.28 -22.01
C ALA A 421 -17.15 -0.14 -22.11
N ALA A 422 -17.74 0.93 -21.56
CA ALA A 422 -19.16 1.23 -21.70
C ALA A 422 -19.52 2.07 -22.95
N GLY A 423 -18.54 2.60 -23.67
CA GLY A 423 -18.77 3.45 -24.85
C GLY A 423 -19.45 4.80 -24.56
N GLN A 424 -19.38 5.29 -23.31
CA GLN A 424 -20.05 6.52 -22.85
C GLN A 424 -19.07 7.68 -22.66
N ILE A 425 -17.80 7.39 -22.39
CA ILE A 425 -16.74 8.37 -22.18
C ILE A 425 -15.81 8.36 -23.40
N ALA A 426 -15.85 9.43 -24.21
CA ALA A 426 -15.01 9.55 -25.40
C ALA A 426 -13.59 10.05 -25.10
N ALA A 427 -13.36 10.61 -23.91
CA ALA A 427 -12.06 11.15 -23.52
C ALA A 427 -10.98 10.06 -23.42
N THR A 428 -9.77 10.38 -23.87
CA THR A 428 -8.58 9.51 -23.83
C THR A 428 -7.45 10.08 -22.98
N ASP A 429 -7.72 11.16 -22.25
CA ASP A 429 -6.83 11.80 -21.29
C ASP A 429 -7.52 11.88 -19.93
N TRP A 430 -6.74 11.80 -18.84
CA TRP A 430 -7.30 11.82 -17.50
C TRP A 430 -7.90 13.17 -17.12
N ALA A 431 -7.37 14.29 -17.64
CA ALA A 431 -7.92 15.62 -17.38
C ALA A 431 -9.39 15.74 -17.78
N SER A 432 -9.77 15.18 -18.93
CA SER A 432 -11.16 15.20 -19.44
C SER A 432 -12.00 14.01 -18.98
N ALA A 433 -11.38 12.87 -18.69
CA ALA A 433 -12.07 11.65 -18.24
C ALA A 433 -12.34 11.60 -16.73
N ALA A 434 -11.65 12.40 -15.92
CA ALA A 434 -11.70 12.35 -14.46
C ALA A 434 -13.13 12.44 -13.91
N GLU A 435 -13.84 13.51 -14.26
CA GLU A 435 -15.17 13.79 -13.74
C GLU A 435 -16.23 12.80 -14.27
N PRO A 436 -16.29 12.47 -15.58
CA PRO A 436 -17.21 11.44 -16.07
C PRO A 436 -16.98 10.05 -15.43
N PHE A 437 -15.73 9.64 -15.25
CA PHE A 437 -15.42 8.34 -14.64
C PHE A 437 -15.70 8.34 -13.13
N ALA A 438 -15.42 9.44 -12.43
CA ALA A 438 -15.81 9.60 -11.03
C ALA A 438 -17.33 9.59 -10.85
N ASN A 439 -18.09 10.23 -11.76
CA ASN A 439 -19.55 10.20 -11.74
C ASN A 439 -20.07 8.78 -11.93
N ARG A 440 -19.48 7.95 -12.81
CA ARG A 440 -19.82 6.52 -12.94
C ARG A 440 -19.62 5.77 -11.62
N ALA A 441 -18.52 6.03 -10.91
CA ALA A 441 -18.28 5.45 -9.59
C ALA A 441 -19.30 5.93 -8.54
N LEU A 442 -19.65 7.22 -8.53
CA LEU A 442 -20.66 7.77 -7.64
C LEU A 442 -22.07 7.24 -7.95
N ASP A 443 -22.41 7.06 -9.23
CA ASP A 443 -23.68 6.45 -9.66
C ASP A 443 -23.78 5.00 -9.20
N LEU A 444 -22.69 4.25 -9.32
CA LEU A 444 -22.60 2.90 -8.76
C LEU A 444 -22.83 2.94 -7.24
N LEU A 445 -22.17 3.84 -6.51
CA LEU A 445 -22.34 3.96 -5.06
C LEU A 445 -23.78 4.35 -4.67
N GLU A 446 -24.41 5.27 -5.41
CA GLU A 446 -25.80 5.72 -5.22
C GLU A 446 -26.80 4.55 -5.35
N ARG A 447 -26.52 3.53 -6.20
CA ARG A 447 -27.35 2.32 -6.28
C ARG A 447 -27.39 1.53 -4.97
N TYR A 448 -26.30 1.52 -4.21
CA TYR A 448 -26.18 0.79 -2.94
C TYR A 448 -26.49 1.66 -1.72
N ALA A 449 -26.34 2.97 -1.83
CA ALA A 449 -26.67 3.94 -0.81
C ALA A 449 -27.48 5.12 -1.40
N PRO A 450 -28.78 4.92 -1.70
CA PRO A 450 -29.62 5.94 -2.30
C PRO A 450 -29.69 7.21 -1.44
N GLY A 451 -29.59 8.38 -2.07
CA GLY A 451 -29.58 9.68 -1.41
C GLY A 451 -28.19 10.16 -0.97
N LEU A 452 -27.14 9.34 -1.13
CA LEU A 452 -25.78 9.72 -0.70
C LEU A 452 -25.31 11.04 -1.32
N ARG A 453 -25.58 11.27 -2.61
CA ARG A 453 -25.20 12.53 -3.28
C ARG A 453 -25.72 13.77 -2.56
N GLY A 454 -26.89 13.70 -1.92
CA GLY A 454 -27.46 14.81 -1.14
C GLY A 454 -26.68 15.14 0.14
N HIS A 455 -25.87 14.21 0.63
CA HIS A 455 -25.04 14.34 1.84
C HIS A 455 -23.61 14.82 1.55
N ILE A 456 -23.22 14.96 0.28
CA ILE A 456 -21.87 15.39 -0.12
C ILE A 456 -21.73 16.90 0.06
N LEU A 457 -20.90 17.31 1.01
CA LEU A 457 -20.55 18.70 1.27
C LEU A 457 -19.44 19.21 0.35
N ALA A 458 -18.48 18.34 0.02
CA ALA A 458 -17.41 18.61 -0.92
C ALA A 458 -16.77 17.30 -1.39
N GLN A 459 -16.18 17.34 -2.58
CA GLN A 459 -15.47 16.21 -3.17
C GLN A 459 -14.09 16.59 -3.70
N ARG A 460 -13.18 15.62 -3.67
CA ARG A 460 -11.89 15.68 -4.37
C ARG A 460 -11.66 14.37 -5.10
N ILE A 461 -11.66 14.45 -6.43
CA ILE A 461 -11.33 13.35 -7.34
C ILE A 461 -9.83 13.39 -7.58
N VAL A 462 -9.09 12.30 -7.43
CA VAL A 462 -7.65 12.19 -7.72
C VAL A 462 -7.45 11.11 -8.77
N THR A 463 -6.95 11.51 -9.93
CA THR A 463 -6.71 10.62 -11.06
C THR A 463 -5.43 9.79 -10.90
N PRO A 464 -5.28 8.68 -11.66
CA PRO A 464 -3.99 7.98 -11.79
C PRO A 464 -2.82 8.89 -12.14
N GLU A 465 -3.02 9.87 -13.04
CA GLU A 465 -1.99 10.83 -13.45
C GLU A 465 -1.59 11.76 -12.29
N GLU A 466 -2.55 12.26 -11.51
CA GLU A 466 -2.26 13.06 -10.32
C GLU A 466 -1.55 12.26 -9.22
N LEU A 467 -1.89 10.98 -9.04
CA LEU A 467 -1.18 10.10 -8.11
C LEU A 467 0.29 9.90 -8.53
N GLU A 468 0.55 9.69 -9.82
CA GLU A 468 1.92 9.58 -10.34
C GLU A 468 2.69 10.91 -10.26
N ALA A 469 2.04 12.04 -10.55
CA ALA A 469 2.65 13.35 -10.47
C ALA A 469 3.06 13.71 -9.03
N ASP A 470 2.21 13.37 -8.06
CA ASP A 470 2.48 13.55 -6.63
C ASP A 470 3.59 12.62 -6.14
N ASN A 471 3.54 11.34 -6.54
CA ASN A 471 4.53 10.33 -6.18
C ASN A 471 4.92 9.51 -7.43
N PRO A 472 6.09 9.78 -8.04
CA PRO A 472 6.55 9.12 -9.27
C PRO A 472 6.73 7.60 -9.17
N ASN A 473 6.59 7.04 -7.97
CA ASN A 473 6.58 5.60 -7.75
C ASN A 473 5.23 4.94 -8.09
N LEU A 474 4.17 5.74 -8.22
CA LEU A 474 2.81 5.29 -8.53
C LEU A 474 2.55 5.36 -10.04
N VAL A 475 3.44 4.75 -10.83
CA VAL A 475 3.41 4.81 -12.31
C VAL A 475 2.07 4.34 -12.85
N GLY A 476 1.40 5.16 -13.64
CA GLY A 476 0.04 4.91 -14.15
C GLY A 476 -1.02 4.82 -13.06
N GLY A 477 -0.78 5.41 -11.88
CA GLY A 477 -1.63 5.31 -10.69
C GLY A 477 -1.48 3.99 -9.91
N ASP A 478 -0.47 3.18 -10.22
CA ASP A 478 -0.21 1.88 -9.57
C ASP A 478 0.23 2.05 -8.10
N GLN A 479 -0.69 1.83 -7.15
CA GLN A 479 -0.39 1.93 -5.72
C GLN A 479 0.50 0.82 -5.16
N VAL A 480 0.76 -0.24 -5.94
CA VAL A 480 1.61 -1.36 -5.53
C VAL A 480 3.00 -1.33 -6.16
N CYS A 481 3.29 -0.30 -6.97
CA CYS A 481 4.62 -0.02 -7.55
C CYS A 481 5.20 -1.27 -8.24
N GLY A 482 4.40 -1.93 -9.06
CA GLY A 482 4.78 -3.08 -9.87
C GLY A 482 3.82 -4.27 -9.77
N SER A 483 3.61 -4.95 -10.88
CA SER A 483 2.82 -6.17 -10.97
C SER A 483 3.26 -7.26 -9.98
N HIS A 484 2.29 -7.99 -9.42
CA HIS A 484 2.51 -9.13 -8.51
C HIS A 484 2.36 -10.49 -9.22
N HIS A 485 2.32 -10.50 -10.55
CA HIS A 485 2.32 -11.74 -11.32
C HIS A 485 3.60 -12.54 -11.08
N LEU A 486 3.51 -13.87 -11.15
CA LEU A 486 4.61 -14.79 -10.82
C LEU A 486 5.91 -14.51 -11.58
N THR A 487 5.83 -13.94 -12.78
CA THR A 487 6.99 -13.57 -13.61
C THR A 487 7.83 -12.44 -13.02
N GLN A 488 7.25 -11.62 -12.13
CA GLN A 488 7.88 -10.45 -11.52
C GLN A 488 7.87 -10.48 -9.99
N HIS A 489 7.04 -11.32 -9.35
CA HIS A 489 6.91 -11.35 -7.90
C HIS A 489 7.94 -12.26 -7.20
N PHE A 490 7.95 -12.29 -5.87
CA PHE A 490 8.91 -13.05 -5.06
C PHE A 490 10.39 -12.75 -5.42
N ILE A 491 11.16 -13.78 -5.75
CA ILE A 491 12.60 -13.68 -6.06
C ILE A 491 12.90 -12.96 -7.38
N PHE A 492 11.87 -12.68 -8.18
CA PHE A 492 11.97 -11.94 -9.44
C PHE A 492 11.72 -10.44 -9.26
N ARG A 493 11.42 -9.97 -8.03
CA ARG A 493 11.10 -8.56 -7.73
C ARG A 493 12.31 -7.82 -7.15
N PRO A 494 12.88 -6.77 -7.78
CA PRO A 494 12.45 -6.13 -9.03
C PRO A 494 12.95 -6.85 -10.29
N THR A 495 14.04 -7.60 -10.16
CA THR A 495 14.55 -8.53 -11.16
C THR A 495 15.35 -9.62 -10.46
N ARG A 496 15.55 -10.76 -11.12
CA ARG A 496 16.27 -11.91 -10.55
C ARG A 496 17.67 -11.52 -10.10
N GLY A 497 18.04 -11.94 -8.89
CA GLY A 497 19.36 -11.65 -8.30
C GLY A 497 19.43 -10.32 -7.54
N HIS A 498 18.40 -9.49 -7.64
CA HIS A 498 18.35 -8.15 -7.02
C HIS A 498 17.18 -8.00 -6.02
N ALA A 499 16.55 -9.11 -5.61
CA ALA A 499 15.40 -9.09 -4.73
C ALA A 499 15.69 -8.62 -3.30
N ASP A 500 16.96 -8.53 -2.91
CA ASP A 500 17.39 -7.96 -1.63
C ASP A 500 17.79 -6.49 -1.72
N GLY A 501 17.40 -5.81 -2.82
CA GLY A 501 17.66 -4.41 -3.08
C GLY A 501 19.08 -4.11 -3.56
N SER A 502 19.96 -5.10 -3.75
CA SER A 502 21.27 -4.85 -4.37
C SER A 502 21.15 -4.37 -5.82
N THR A 503 22.14 -3.63 -6.31
CA THR A 503 22.25 -3.22 -7.72
C THR A 503 23.65 -3.58 -8.25
N PRO A 504 23.89 -3.54 -9.58
CA PRO A 504 25.23 -3.70 -10.14
C PRO A 504 26.23 -2.61 -9.71
N VAL A 505 25.74 -1.49 -9.16
CA VAL A 505 26.56 -0.38 -8.67
C VAL A 505 26.85 -0.61 -7.19
N GLN A 506 28.13 -0.71 -6.83
CA GLN A 506 28.55 -0.87 -5.44
C GLN A 506 28.03 0.29 -4.59
N ASN A 507 27.57 -0.02 -3.38
CA ASN A 507 26.97 0.92 -2.42
C ASN A 507 25.67 1.59 -2.87
N LEU A 508 25.10 1.22 -4.01
CA LEU A 508 23.75 1.65 -4.41
C LEU A 508 22.76 0.52 -4.18
N PHE A 509 21.68 0.85 -3.48
CA PHE A 509 20.62 -0.09 -3.15
C PHE A 509 19.26 0.48 -3.55
N LEU A 510 18.33 -0.39 -3.91
CA LEU A 510 16.92 -0.08 -4.12
C LEU A 510 16.11 -0.51 -2.89
N THR A 511 15.09 0.27 -2.54
CA THR A 511 14.09 -0.11 -1.55
C THR A 511 12.69 0.35 -1.99
N GLY A 512 11.66 0.00 -1.21
CA GLY A 512 10.27 0.30 -1.51
C GLY A 512 9.49 -0.89 -2.03
N ALA A 513 8.26 -0.63 -2.48
CA ALA A 513 7.30 -1.67 -2.86
C ALA A 513 7.71 -2.50 -4.09
N ALA A 514 8.68 -2.02 -4.87
CA ALA A 514 9.26 -2.76 -5.99
C ALA A 514 10.37 -3.74 -5.61
N VAL A 515 10.71 -3.86 -4.31
CA VAL A 515 11.68 -4.82 -3.77
C VAL A 515 10.97 -5.77 -2.82
N TRP A 516 11.38 -7.05 -2.78
CA TRP A 516 10.82 -8.04 -1.85
C TRP A 516 10.91 -7.53 -0.39
N PRO A 517 9.86 -7.69 0.46
CA PRO A 517 8.61 -8.45 0.26
C PRO A 517 7.52 -7.82 -0.60
N GLY A 518 7.70 -6.61 -1.10
CA GLY A 518 6.80 -5.99 -2.07
C GLY A 518 5.88 -4.95 -1.47
N ALA A 519 4.67 -4.86 -2.03
CA ALA A 519 3.72 -3.79 -1.77
C ALA A 519 3.08 -3.81 -0.37
N GLY A 520 2.33 -2.75 -0.08
CA GLY A 520 1.67 -2.53 1.20
C GLY A 520 2.43 -1.60 2.15
N THR A 521 1.78 -1.27 3.26
CA THR A 521 2.28 -0.29 4.24
C THR A 521 3.25 -0.91 5.26
N GLY A 522 3.63 -2.19 5.13
CA GLY A 522 4.36 -2.94 6.16
C GLY A 522 5.82 -2.61 6.42
N ALA A 523 6.42 -1.65 5.70
CA ALA A 523 7.83 -1.21 5.86
C ALA A 523 8.92 -2.30 5.69
N GLY A 524 8.54 -3.51 5.26
CA GLY A 524 9.41 -4.68 5.16
C GLY A 524 10.64 -4.46 4.27
N PRO A 525 10.49 -4.01 3.01
CA PRO A 525 11.63 -3.80 2.11
C PRO A 525 12.70 -2.87 2.68
N GLY A 526 12.28 -1.76 3.29
CA GLY A 526 13.19 -0.80 3.93
C GLY A 526 13.93 -1.39 5.11
N PHE A 527 13.18 -2.06 5.99
CA PHE A 527 13.71 -2.63 7.20
C PHE A 527 14.69 -3.78 6.95
N LEU A 528 14.37 -4.71 6.05
CA LEU A 528 15.25 -5.83 5.69
C LEU A 528 16.55 -5.34 5.04
N LEU A 529 16.48 -4.32 4.18
CA LEU A 529 17.66 -3.70 3.60
C LEU A 529 18.54 -3.07 4.70
N ALA A 530 17.95 -2.31 5.62
CA ALA A 530 18.70 -1.69 6.70
C ALA A 530 19.37 -2.73 7.62
N GLN A 531 18.68 -3.84 7.93
CA GLN A 531 19.28 -4.95 8.68
C GLN A 531 20.43 -5.63 7.92
N LYS A 532 20.33 -5.75 6.59
CA LYS A 532 21.42 -6.26 5.76
C LYS A 532 22.67 -5.35 5.85
N LEU A 533 22.48 -4.03 5.93
CA LEU A 533 23.56 -3.06 5.92
C LEU A 533 24.20 -2.83 7.30
N ALA A 534 23.41 -2.87 8.37
CA ALA A 534 23.85 -2.46 9.71
C ALA A 534 23.56 -3.48 10.83
N GLY A 535 23.04 -4.67 10.49
CA GLY A 535 22.72 -5.74 11.43
C GLY A 535 21.29 -5.64 11.99
N LYS A 536 20.82 -6.72 12.64
CA LYS A 536 19.48 -6.81 13.26
C LYS A 536 19.32 -5.89 14.45
#